data_AF-A0A0G1KTP2-F1
#
_entry.id   AF-A0A0G1KTP2-F1
#
_cell.length_a   1.000
_cell.length_b   1.000
_cell.length_c   1.000
_cell.angle_alpha   90.00
_cell.angle_beta   90.00
_cell.angle_gamma   90.00
#
_symmetry.space_group_name_H-M   'P 1'
#
loop_
_entity.id
_entity.type
_entity.pdbx_description
1 polymer ?
#
loop_
_entity_poly.entity_id
_entity_poly.type
_entity_poly.pdbx_seq_one_letter_code
_entity_poly.pdbx_strand_id
1 'polypeptide(L)' 'MMEEFHQKYPQYGFDKHKGYGTKVHMDALLEHGACEIHRKSFGPVSRLANLKK' A
#
# COMPACT_ATOMS: atom_id res chain seq x y z
N MET A 1 13.46 0.47 -9.04
CA MET A 1 12.42 1.39 -8.53
C MET A 1 11.43 0.71 -7.57
N MET A 2 10.53 -0.19 -8.01
CA MET A 2 9.58 -0.84 -7.07
C MET A 2 10.19 -1.93 -6.18
N GLU A 3 11.30 -2.55 -6.61
CA GLU A 3 12.07 -3.49 -5.77
C GLU A 3 12.79 -2.78 -4.61
N GLU A 4 13.29 -1.57 -4.83
CA GLU A 4 13.86 -0.73 -3.76
C GLU A 4 12.79 -0.31 -2.75
N PHE A 5 11.59 0.02 -3.23
CA PHE A 5 10.46 0.26 -2.34
C PHE A 5 10.01 -1.00 -1.61
N HIS A 6 10.13 -2.19 -2.22
CA HIS A 6 9.89 -3.44 -1.52
C HIS A 6 10.93 -3.69 -0.42
N GLN A 7 12.20 -3.35 -0.63
CA GLN A 7 13.20 -3.44 0.44
C GLN A 7 12.86 -2.51 1.62
N LYS A 8 12.35 -1.32 1.36
CA LYS A 8 11.93 -0.36 2.41
C LYS A 8 10.60 -0.75 3.07
N TYR A 9 9.68 -1.35 2.31
CA TYR A 9 8.37 -1.78 2.79
C TYR A 9 8.01 -3.20 2.30
N PRO A 10 8.66 -4.23 2.87
CA PRO A 10 8.51 -5.61 2.40
C PRO A 10 7.07 -6.12 2.54
N GLN A 11 6.34 -5.62 3.55
CA GLN A 11 4.98 -6.04 3.86
C GLN A 11 3.95 -5.74 2.75
N TYR A 12 4.23 -4.79 1.85
CA TYR A 12 3.30 -4.46 0.77
C TYR A 12 3.62 -5.16 -0.56
N GLY A 13 4.65 -6.00 -0.67
CA GLY A 13 4.88 -6.79 -1.90
C GLY A 13 5.05 -5.99 -3.20
N PHE A 14 5.61 -4.77 -3.12
CA PHE A 14 5.77 -3.88 -4.28
C PHE A 14 6.56 -4.49 -5.44
N ASP A 15 7.46 -5.43 -5.16
CA ASP A 15 8.21 -6.20 -6.15
C ASP A 15 7.29 -7.03 -7.07
N LYS A 16 6.18 -7.57 -6.54
CA LYS A 16 5.27 -8.47 -7.26
C LYS A 16 4.22 -7.76 -8.10
N HIS A 17 3.59 -6.73 -7.54
CA HIS A 17 2.46 -6.06 -8.17
C HIS A 17 2.70 -4.57 -8.41
N LYS A 18 3.91 -4.04 -8.19
CA LYS A 18 4.31 -2.67 -8.57
C LYS A 18 3.38 -1.56 -8.09
N GLY A 19 2.72 -1.76 -6.95
CA GLY A 19 1.74 -0.82 -6.38
C GLY A 19 0.31 -0.89 -6.93
N TYR A 20 -0.02 -1.82 -7.84
CA TYR A 20 -1.41 -2.08 -8.23
C TYR A 20 -2.21 -2.69 -7.07
N GLY A 21 -3.50 -2.31 -6.98
CA GLY A 21 -4.42 -2.71 -5.92
C GLY A 21 -4.87 -4.17 -6.01
N THR A 22 -3.92 -5.09 -5.95
CA THR A 22 -4.18 -6.53 -5.84
C THR A 22 -4.72 -6.86 -4.46
N LYS A 23 -5.33 -8.03 -4.30
CA LYS A 23 -5.83 -8.49 -2.99
C LYS A 23 -4.74 -8.45 -1.92
N VAL A 24 -3.54 -8.94 -2.24
CA VAL A 24 -2.37 -8.93 -1.34
C VAL A 24 -2.03 -7.50 -0.90
N HIS A 25 -2.03 -6.54 -1.83
CA HIS A 25 -1.76 -5.15 -1.52
C HIS A 25 -2.84 -4.55 -0.61
N MET A 26 -4.11 -4.84 -0.91
CA MET A 26 -5.25 -4.37 -0.14
C MET A 26 -5.25 -4.91 1.29
N ASP A 27 -4.91 -6.18 1.47
CA ASP A 27 -4.78 -6.82 2.77
C ASP A 27 -3.63 -6.19 3.58
N ALA A 28 -2.47 -5.97 2.95
CA ALA A 28 -1.34 -5.28 3.57
C ALA A 28 -1.68 -3.83 3.96
N LEU A 29 -2.45 -3.11 3.13
CA LEU A 29 -2.95 -1.77 3.43
C LEU A 29 -3.93 -1.76 4.61
N LEU A 30 -4.77 -2.79 4.75
CA LEU A 30 -5.70 -2.94 5.87
C LEU A 30 -4.94 -3.20 7.18
N GLU A 31 -3.97 -4.10 7.15
CA GLU A 31 -3.18 -4.50 8.32
C GLU A 31 -2.22 -3.40 8.78
N HIS A 32 -1.41 -2.87 7.86
CA HIS A 32 -0.32 -1.95 8.18
C HIS A 32 -0.67 -0.47 7.96
N GLY A 33 -1.77 -0.17 7.26
CA GLY A 33 -2.11 1.19 6.83
C GLY A 33 -1.38 1.60 5.55
N ALA A 34 -1.48 2.88 5.19
CA ALA A 34 -0.79 3.45 4.03
C ALA A 34 0.60 3.98 4.43
N CYS A 35 1.63 3.70 3.63
CA CYS A 35 2.98 4.23 3.81
C CYS A 35 3.23 5.52 3.00
N GLU A 36 4.44 6.08 3.09
CA GLU A 36 4.76 7.40 2.52
C GLU A 36 4.59 7.47 0.99
N ILE A 37 4.82 6.35 0.29
CA ILE A 37 4.75 6.29 -1.18
C ILE A 37 3.33 6.01 -1.69
N HIS A 38 2.38 5.71 -0.81
CA HIS A 38 0.99 5.51 -1.21
C HIS A 38 0.33 6.85 -1.53
N ARG A 39 -0.34 6.89 -2.69
CA ARG A 39 -1.12 8.07 -3.09
C ARG A 39 -2.39 8.15 -2.25
N LYS A 40 -2.40 9.04 -1.25
CA LYS A 40 -3.53 9.21 -0.31
C LYS A 40 -4.83 9.65 -0.97
N SER A 41 -4.78 10.26 -2.15
CA SER A 41 -5.96 10.61 -2.95
C SER A 41 -6.61 9.43 -3.66
N PHE A 42 -5.92 8.29 -3.77
CA PHE A 42 -6.46 7.12 -4.44
C PHE A 42 -7.52 6.45 -3.57
N GLY A 43 -8.68 6.12 -4.16
CA GLY A 43 -9.87 5.66 -3.44
C GLY A 43 -9.61 4.62 -2.34
N PRO A 44 -8.88 3.52 -2.58
CA PRO A 44 -8.57 2.53 -1.56
C PRO A 44 -7.81 3.10 -0.35
N VAL A 45 -6.79 3.92 -0.62
CA VAL A 45 -5.91 4.52 0.39
C VAL A 45 -6.66 5.61 1.16
N SER A 46 -7.41 6.46 0.46
CA SER A 46 -8.25 7.51 1.04
C SER A 46 -9.29 6.94 2.00
N ARG A 47 -10.00 5.86 1.59
CA ARG A 47 -11.00 5.21 2.45
C ARG A 47 -10.37 4.68 3.74
N LEU A 48 -9.22 4.01 3.64
CA LEU A 48 -8.51 3.49 4.83
C LEU A 48 -8.02 4.60 5.75
N ALA A 49 -7.54 5.72 5.21
CA ALA A 49 -7.13 6.88 6.00
C ALA A 49 -8.30 7.53 6.74
N ASN A 50 -9.52 7.46 6.19
CA ASN A 50 -10.74 7.98 6.81
C ASN A 50 -11.43 6.98 7.76
N LEU A 51 -11.13 5.69 7.66
CA LEU A 51 -11.67 4.64 8.55
C LEU A 51 -10.95 4.55 9.90
N LYS A 52 -9.72 5.07 10.00
CA LYS A 52 -8.95 5.10 11.27
C LYS A 52 -9.18 6.41 12.07
N LYS A 53 -10.26 7.14 11.80
CA LYS A 53 -10.66 8.35 12.53
C LYS A 53 -11.62 8.03 13.66
#